data_AF-A0A1F9ZYD6-F1
#
_entry.id   AF-A0A1F9ZYD6-F1
#
_cell.length_a   1.000
_cell.length_b   1.000
_cell.length_c   1.000
_cell.angle_alpha   90.00
_cell.angle_beta   90.00
_cell.angle_gamma   90.00
#
_symmetry.space_group_name_H-M   'P 1'
#
loop_
_entity.id
_entity.type
_entity.pdbx_description
1 polymer ?
#
loop_
_entity_poly.entity_id
_entity_poly.type
_entity_poly.pdbx_seq_one_letter_code
_entity_poly.pdbx_strand_id
1 'polypeptide(L)'
;MEVKSMLTPREQQILEILGKGTRSPTLLASELGITQSGATQALQKLEKKGILTRTKVGRNVFYRPIEEPKQAKKTATDEDLDLIMGSYHSLSKVWTHVLRLDLTHEELSKVREARNLLEEILVKHGKSVE
;
A
#
# COMPACT_ATOMS: atom_id res chain seq x y z
N MET A 1 5.52 9.03 -11.88
CA MET A 1 5.16 10.42 -12.24
C MET A 1 3.75 10.65 -11.75
N GLU A 2 3.54 11.72 -10.97
CA GLU A 2 2.42 11.95 -10.05
C GLU A 2 1.05 12.07 -10.74
N VAL A 3 0.24 11.01 -10.74
CA VAL A 3 -1.19 11.13 -11.14
C VAL A 3 -2.02 11.77 -10.01
N LYS A 4 -1.56 11.69 -8.76
CA LYS A 4 -2.25 12.25 -7.59
C LYS A 4 -2.36 13.79 -7.58
N SER A 5 -1.46 14.52 -8.26
CA SER A 5 -1.42 15.99 -8.21
C SER A 5 -2.41 16.69 -9.16
N MET A 6 -3.07 15.97 -10.08
CA MET A 6 -4.08 16.52 -11.01
C MET A 6 -5.53 16.14 -10.68
N LEU A 7 -5.77 15.49 -9.54
CA LEU A 7 -7.11 15.06 -9.13
C LEU A 7 -7.77 16.11 -8.25
N THR A 8 -9.02 16.44 -8.59
CA THR A 8 -9.84 17.27 -7.72
C THR A 8 -10.12 16.54 -6.39
N PRO A 9 -10.39 17.27 -5.28
CA PRO A 9 -10.72 16.64 -4.00
C PRO A 9 -11.86 15.62 -4.11
N ARG A 10 -12.82 15.88 -5.01
CA ARG A 10 -13.95 14.99 -5.26
C ARG A 10 -13.55 13.70 -5.97
N GLU A 11 -12.61 13.78 -6.91
CA GLU A 11 -12.05 12.62 -7.60
C GLU A 11 -11.23 11.75 -6.65
N GLN A 12 -10.48 12.35 -5.73
CA GLN A 12 -9.75 11.63 -4.67
C GLN A 12 -10.72 10.86 -3.75
N GLN A 13 -11.80 11.51 -3.31
CA GLN A 13 -12.82 10.87 -2.47
C GLN A 13 -13.50 9.68 -3.17
N ILE A 14 -13.76 9.77 -4.49
CA ILE A 14 -14.29 8.66 -5.28
C ILE A 14 -13.29 7.49 -5.29
N LEU A 15 -11.99 7.75 -5.44
CA LEU A 15 -10.97 6.72 -5.43
C LEU A 15 -10.81 6.05 -4.06
N GLU A 16 -10.92 6.79 -2.97
CA GLU A 16 -10.90 6.20 -1.62
C GLU A 16 -12.06 5.22 -1.41
N ILE A 17 -13.25 5.56 -1.89
CA ILE A 17 -14.42 4.67 -1.80
C ILE A 17 -14.23 3.43 -2.67
N LEU A 18 -13.76 3.61 -3.91
CA LEU A 18 -13.50 2.50 -4.84
C LEU A 18 -12.29 1.65 -4.44
N GLY A 19 -11.37 2.19 -3.64
CA GLY A 19 -10.23 1.45 -3.07
C GLY A 19 -10.64 0.40 -2.05
N LYS A 20 -11.85 0.50 -1.47
CA LYS A 20 -12.43 -0.50 -0.55
C LYS A 20 -13.08 -1.67 -1.28
N GLY A 21 -13.20 -1.62 -2.61
CA GLY A 21 -13.79 -2.69 -3.42
C GLY A 21 -14.51 -2.17 -4.67
N THR A 22 -14.91 -3.11 -5.53
CA THR A 22 -15.62 -2.79 -6.77
C THR A 22 -17.05 -2.28 -6.49
N ARG A 23 -17.42 -1.09 -6.97
CA ARG A 23 -18.74 -0.47 -6.71
C ARG A 23 -19.50 -0.11 -7.99
N SER A 24 -20.82 -0.09 -7.90
CA SER A 24 -21.71 0.39 -8.98
C SER A 24 -22.02 1.89 -8.82
N PRO A 25 -22.44 2.59 -9.89
CA PRO A 25 -22.80 4.01 -9.82
C PRO A 25 -23.87 4.34 -8.78
N THR A 26 -24.84 3.43 -8.58
CA THR A 26 -25.92 3.62 -7.60
C THR A 26 -25.40 3.55 -6.16
N LEU A 27 -24.51 2.60 -5.88
CA LEU A 27 -23.89 2.49 -4.56
C LEU A 27 -22.97 3.67 -4.27
N LEU A 28 -22.18 4.08 -5.27
CA LEU A 28 -21.31 5.25 -5.14
C LEU A 28 -22.11 6.54 -4.89
N ALA A 29 -23.23 6.73 -5.59
CA ALA A 29 -24.11 7.88 -5.40
C ALA A 29 -24.68 7.95 -3.98
N SER A 30 -25.09 6.81 -3.42
CA SER A 30 -25.58 6.71 -2.04
C SER A 30 -24.50 7.03 -1.02
N GLU A 31 -23.28 6.52 -1.18
CA GLU A 31 -22.18 6.77 -0.24
C GLU A 31 -21.65 8.21 -0.31
N LEU A 32 -21.74 8.84 -1.49
CA LEU A 32 -21.28 10.21 -1.71
C LEU A 32 -22.36 11.28 -1.50
N GLY A 33 -23.59 10.88 -1.20
CA GLY A 33 -24.73 11.78 -1.03
C GLY A 33 -25.05 12.62 -2.27
N ILE A 34 -24.89 12.06 -3.47
CA ILE A 34 -25.13 12.77 -4.75
C ILE A 34 -26.13 12.05 -5.63
N THR A 35 -26.55 12.74 -6.69
CA THR A 35 -27.38 12.13 -7.72
C THR A 35 -26.63 11.02 -8.46
N GLN A 36 -27.37 10.00 -8.90
CA GLN A 36 -26.82 8.91 -9.71
C GLN A 36 -26.23 9.41 -11.04
N SER A 37 -26.82 10.46 -11.63
CA SER A 37 -26.28 11.11 -12.82
C SER A 37 -24.92 11.77 -12.55
N GLY A 38 -24.77 12.46 -11.41
CA GLY A 38 -23.49 13.05 -10.99
C GLY A 38 -22.41 12.00 -10.73
N ALA A 39 -22.76 10.90 -10.05
CA ALA A 39 -21.84 9.77 -9.83
C ALA A 39 -21.40 9.12 -11.15
N THR A 40 -22.32 8.94 -12.09
CA THR A 40 -22.04 8.35 -13.42
C THR A 40 -21.09 9.25 -14.23
N GLN A 41 -21.33 10.56 -14.26
CA GLN A 41 -20.47 11.50 -14.96
C GLN A 41 -19.04 11.52 -14.37
N ALA A 42 -18.92 11.51 -13.04
CA ALA A 42 -17.63 11.49 -12.38
C ALA A 42 -16.85 10.19 -12.67
N LEU A 43 -17.52 9.04 -12.62
CA LEU A 43 -16.94 7.74 -12.95
C LEU A 43 -16.48 7.66 -14.41
N GLN A 44 -17.31 8.12 -15.35
CA GLN A 44 -16.94 8.17 -16.77
C GLN A 44 -15.76 9.10 -17.03
N LYS A 45 -15.67 10.23 -16.33
CA LYS A 45 -14.52 11.15 -16.44
C LYS A 45 -13.23 10.48 -15.96
N LEU A 46 -13.27 9.76 -14.84
CA LEU A 46 -12.13 9.03 -14.29
C LEU A 46 -11.74 7.81 -15.15
N GLU A 47 -12.71 7.12 -15.76
CA GLU A 47 -12.49 6.08 -16.77
C GLU A 47 -11.76 6.66 -18.00
N LYS A 48 -12.24 7.78 -18.55
CA LYS A 48 -11.58 8.48 -19.68
C LYS A 48 -10.17 8.95 -19.38
N LYS A 49 -9.89 9.30 -18.12
CA LYS A 49 -8.54 9.64 -17.64
C LYS A 49 -7.62 8.42 -17.47
N GLY A 50 -8.11 7.19 -17.69
CA GLY A 50 -7.33 5.97 -17.51
C GLY A 50 -7.05 5.66 -16.04
N ILE A 51 -7.91 6.09 -15.12
CA ILE A 51 -7.74 5.89 -13.67
C ILE A 51 -8.66 4.76 -13.16
N LEU A 52 -9.80 4.53 -13.82
CA LEU A 52 -10.73 3.45 -13.48
C LEU A 52 -10.87 2.47 -14.63
N THR A 53 -11.10 1.20 -14.30
CA THR A 53 -11.64 0.23 -15.26
C THR A 53 -13.13 0.05 -15.02
N ARG A 54 -13.86 -0.12 -16.11
CA ARG A 54 -15.28 -0.45 -16.13
C ARG A 54 -15.47 -1.92 -16.46
N THR A 55 -16.29 -2.61 -15.68
CA THR A 55 -16.68 -4.01 -15.92
C THR A 55 -18.19 -4.12 -15.92
N LYS A 56 -18.75 -4.72 -16.98
CA LYS A 56 -20.19 -4.97 -17.08
C LYS A 56 -20.47 -6.42 -16.70
N VAL A 57 -21.34 -6.63 -15.73
CA VAL A 57 -21.79 -7.96 -15.29
C VAL A 57 -23.32 -7.97 -15.37
N GLY A 58 -23.86 -8.65 -16.39
CA GLY A 58 -25.28 -8.63 -16.70
C GLY A 58 -25.81 -7.23 -17.01
N ARG A 59 -26.82 -6.78 -16.24
CA ARG A 59 -27.39 -5.42 -16.34
C ARG A 59 -26.62 -4.37 -15.52
N ASN A 60 -25.69 -4.81 -14.67
CA ASN A 60 -24.97 -3.93 -13.76
C ASN A 60 -23.62 -3.52 -14.35
N VAL A 61 -23.23 -2.29 -14.02
CA VAL A 61 -21.92 -1.73 -14.36
C VAL A 61 -21.18 -1.48 -13.07
N PHE A 62 -19.94 -1.90 -13.04
CA PHE A 62 -19.05 -1.79 -11.91
C PHE A 62 -17.79 -1.04 -12.32
N TYR A 63 -17.28 -0.26 -11.39
CA TYR A 63 -16.04 0.47 -11.53
C TYR A 63 -15.07 0.04 -10.44
N ARG A 64 -13.79 -0.05 -10.82
CA ARG A 64 -12.68 -0.28 -9.90
C ARG A 64 -11.50 0.60 -10.33
N PRO A 65 -10.64 1.05 -9.41
CA PRO A 65 -9.40 1.72 -9.79
C PRO A 65 -8.62 0.78 -10.72
N ILE A 66 -8.04 1.35 -11.78
CA ILE A 66 -6.90 0.70 -12.41
C ILE A 66 -5.88 0.64 -11.27
N GLU A 67 -5.58 -0.57 -10.82
CA GLU A 67 -4.35 -0.75 -10.08
C GLU A 67 -3.28 -0.20 -11.03
N GLU A 68 -2.70 0.97 -10.73
CA GLU A 68 -1.31 1.20 -11.14
C GLU A 68 -0.64 -0.14 -10.88
N PRO A 69 0.06 -0.75 -11.85
CA PRO A 69 0.70 -2.03 -11.61
C PRO A 69 1.45 -1.83 -10.30
N LYS A 70 0.93 -2.42 -9.20
CA LYS A 70 1.56 -2.37 -7.89
C LYS A 70 2.92 -2.84 -8.25
N GLN A 71 3.94 -1.95 -8.28
CA GLN A 71 5.24 -2.25 -8.86
C GLN A 71 5.51 -3.68 -8.49
N ALA A 72 5.46 -4.59 -9.47
CA ALA A 72 5.33 -6.02 -9.19
C ALA A 72 6.40 -6.27 -8.15
N LYS A 73 5.99 -6.56 -6.89
CA LYS A 73 6.89 -6.43 -5.73
C LYS A 73 8.18 -7.07 -6.19
N LYS A 74 9.25 -6.28 -6.39
CA LYS A 74 10.50 -6.84 -6.87
C LYS A 74 10.77 -7.95 -5.87
N THR A 75 10.69 -9.20 -6.34
CA THR A 75 11.05 -10.33 -5.51
C THR A 75 12.48 -10.04 -5.13
N ALA A 76 12.73 -9.89 -3.82
CA ALA A 76 14.05 -9.58 -3.31
C ALA A 76 15.03 -10.55 -3.97
N THR A 77 16.05 -10.01 -4.63
CA THR A 77 17.09 -10.83 -5.22
C THR A 77 17.90 -11.49 -4.10
N ASP A 78 18.65 -12.54 -4.40
CA ASP A 78 19.54 -13.15 -3.40
C ASP A 78 20.54 -12.12 -2.85
N GLU A 79 21.01 -11.20 -3.70
CA GLU A 79 21.88 -10.09 -3.30
C GLU A 79 21.18 -9.13 -2.32
N ASP A 80 19.91 -8.78 -2.56
CA ASP A 80 19.12 -7.97 -1.63
C ASP A 80 18.96 -8.68 -0.27
N LEU A 81 18.72 -10.00 -0.28
CA LEU A 81 18.57 -10.80 0.93
C LEU A 81 19.88 -10.91 1.72
N ASP A 82 21.01 -11.04 1.03
CA ASP A 82 22.33 -11.12 1.66
C ASP A 82 22.73 -9.77 2.28
N LEU A 83 22.37 -8.64 1.64
CA LEU A 83 22.52 -7.31 2.21
C LEU A 83 21.65 -7.11 3.46
N ILE A 84 20.42 -7.62 3.45
CA ILE A 84 19.51 -7.59 4.62
C ILE A 84 20.10 -8.44 5.76
N MET A 85 20.63 -9.62 5.47
CA MET A 85 21.30 -10.49 6.45
C MET A 85 22.52 -9.81 7.07
N GLY A 86 23.36 -9.14 6.25
CA GLY A 86 24.47 -8.33 6.74
C GLY A 86 24.02 -7.17 7.64
N SER A 87 22.89 -6.55 7.32
CA SER A 87 22.29 -5.47 8.11
C SER A 87 21.75 -5.99 9.45
N TYR A 88 21.09 -7.15 9.47
CA TYR A 88 20.63 -7.82 10.68
C TYR A 88 21.79 -8.13 11.64
N HIS A 89 22.88 -8.73 11.13
CA HIS A 89 24.05 -9.01 11.96
C HIS A 89 24.70 -7.73 12.49
N SER A 90 24.73 -6.67 11.69
CA SER A 90 25.25 -5.37 12.11
C SER A 90 24.42 -4.77 13.23
N LEU A 91 23.09 -4.80 13.12
CA LEU A 91 22.20 -4.35 14.19
C LEU A 91 22.29 -5.22 15.45
N SER A 92 22.50 -6.53 15.31
CA SER A 92 22.74 -7.43 16.45
C SER A 92 24.05 -7.11 17.18
N LYS A 93 25.09 -6.68 16.45
CA LYS A 93 26.33 -6.17 17.07
C LYS A 93 26.07 -4.84 17.78
N VAL A 94 25.36 -3.91 17.13
CA VAL A 94 24.96 -2.63 17.73
C VAL A 94 24.13 -2.84 19.01
N TRP A 95 23.25 -3.85 19.03
CA TRP A 95 22.45 -4.21 20.21
C TRP A 95 23.32 -4.45 21.46
N THR A 96 24.46 -5.14 21.29
CA THR A 96 25.40 -5.39 22.39
C THR A 96 25.98 -4.10 22.99
N HIS A 97 26.08 -3.04 22.19
CA HIS A 97 26.53 -1.73 22.64
C HIS A 97 25.38 -0.86 23.19
N VAL A 98 24.22 -0.91 22.55
CA VAL A 98 22.99 -0.21 22.97
C VAL A 98 22.53 -0.64 24.36
N LEU A 99 22.62 -1.93 24.68
CA LEU A 99 22.30 -2.45 26.02
C LEU A 99 23.20 -1.89 27.14
N ARG A 100 24.34 -1.28 26.79
CA ARG A 100 25.26 -0.65 27.75
C ARG A 100 24.98 0.84 27.95
N LEU A 101 24.05 1.40 27.19
CA LEU A 101 23.62 2.80 27.30
C LEU A 101 22.41 2.90 28.21
N ASP A 102 22.32 3.99 28.97
CA ASP A 102 21.22 4.26 29.90
C ASP A 102 20.00 4.83 29.13
N LEU A 103 19.42 3.98 28.27
CA LEU A 103 18.33 4.35 27.37
C LEU A 103 16.97 4.20 28.05
N THR A 104 16.02 5.02 27.62
CA THR A 104 14.63 4.89 28.05
C THR A 104 13.99 3.63 27.48
N HIS A 105 12.91 3.18 28.12
CA HIS A 105 12.17 2.00 27.66
C HIS A 105 11.65 2.14 26.22
N GLU A 106 11.22 3.34 25.82
CA GLU A 106 10.73 3.62 24.47
C GLU A 106 11.85 3.50 23.43
N GLU A 107 13.04 4.02 23.72
CA GLU A 107 14.20 3.93 22.83
C GLU A 107 14.66 2.49 22.64
N LEU A 108 14.68 1.70 23.73
CA LEU A 108 14.98 0.27 23.67
C LEU A 108 13.93 -0.51 22.86
N SER A 109 12.65 -0.13 22.94
CA SER A 109 11.58 -0.75 22.14
C SER A 109 11.80 -0.52 20.65
N LYS A 110 12.07 0.73 20.24
CA LYS A 110 12.28 1.08 18.83
C LYS A 110 13.47 0.35 18.21
N VAL A 111 14.56 0.20 18.95
CA VAL A 111 15.74 -0.55 18.47
C VAL A 111 15.42 -2.05 18.34
N ARG A 112 14.65 -2.61 19.28
CA ARG A 112 14.21 -4.01 19.21
C ARG A 112 13.27 -4.25 18.03
N GLU A 113 12.32 -3.36 17.79
CA GLU A 113 11.40 -3.42 16.65
C GLU A 113 12.14 -3.42 15.32
N ALA A 114 13.16 -2.56 15.16
CA ALA A 114 13.98 -2.52 13.95
C ALA A 114 14.70 -3.86 13.70
N ARG A 115 15.22 -4.50 14.76
CA ARG A 115 15.86 -5.83 14.65
C ARG A 115 14.85 -6.90 14.22
N ASN A 116 13.71 -6.95 14.90
CA ASN A 116 12.68 -7.97 14.66
C ASN A 116 12.09 -7.86 13.25
N LEU A 117 11.90 -6.63 12.75
CA LEU A 117 11.39 -6.42 11.39
C LEU A 117 12.31 -7.01 10.32
N LEU A 118 13.63 -6.91 10.49
CA LEU A 118 14.59 -7.51 9.55
C LEU A 118 14.57 -9.05 9.63
N GLU A 119 14.45 -9.59 10.83
CA GLU A 119 14.32 -11.03 11.05
C GLU A 119 13.07 -11.59 10.35
N GLU A 120 11.92 -10.92 10.50
CA GLU A 120 10.67 -11.29 9.81
C GLU A 120 10.80 -11.27 8.28
N ILE A 121 11.50 -10.28 7.73
CA ILE A 121 11.74 -10.19 6.28
C ILE A 121 12.58 -11.37 5.80
N LEU A 122 13.65 -11.75 6.52
CA LEU A 122 14.52 -12.87 6.18
C LEU A 122 13.77 -14.21 6.24
N VAL A 123 13.05 -14.46 7.33
CA VAL A 123 12.27 -15.70 7.52
C VAL A 123 11.21 -15.85 6.44
N LYS A 124 10.52 -14.76 6.08
CA LYS A 124 9.50 -14.77 5.02
C LYS A 124 10.05 -15.16 3.65
N HIS A 125 11.34 -14.96 3.41
CA HIS A 125 12.03 -15.33 2.18
C HIS A 125 12.86 -16.62 2.33
N GLY A 126 12.64 -17.39 3.40
CA GLY A 126 13.25 -18.71 3.60
C GLY A 126 14.71 -18.70 4.07
N LYS A 127 15.23 -17.55 4.49
CA LYS A 127 16.57 -17.44 5.09
C LYS A 127 16.47 -17.74 6.59
N SER A 128 17.31 -18.65 7.08
CA SER A 128 17.51 -18.86 8.52
C SER A 128 18.48 -17.81 9.05
N VAL A 129 18.25 -17.33 10.28
CA VAL A 129 19.00 -16.23 10.90
C VAL A 129 19.86 -16.71 12.08
N GLU A 130 20.03 -18.04 12.22
CA GLU A 130 20.87 -18.71 13.23
C GLU A 130 22.37 -18.43 13.06
#